data_AF-A0A1Y1RT00-F1
#
_entry.id   AF-A0A1Y1RT00-F1
#
_cell.length_a   1.000
_cell.length_b   1.000
_cell.length_c   1.000
_cell.angle_alpha   90.00
_cell.angle_beta   90.00
_cell.angle_gamma   90.00
#
_symmetry.space_group_name_H-M   'P 1'
#
loop_
_entity.id
_entity.type
_entity.pdbx_description
1 polymer ?
#
loop_
_entity_poly.entity_id
_entity_poly.type
_entity_poly.pdbx_seq_one_letter_code
_entity_poly.pdbx_strand_id
1 'polypeptide(L)'
;MRGRINLKEITILICLSIFFFFFTGCDEVSPVSVEERIEMFLNDLSNQEYSTIRGDHIHPDAPSWDTLNSAYWPANGPWKDFPLSLNSTNVPDTSSVTVNITSSLGTSDYDFVMREEEEDVWKIYSVTGYF
;
A
#
# COMPACT_ATOMS: atom_id res chain seq x y z
N MET A 1 -31.30 -42.85 16.44
CA MET A 1 -32.12 -41.80 15.81
C MET A 1 -31.32 -41.22 14.64
N ARG A 2 -31.67 -41.54 13.39
CA ARG A 2 -31.00 -41.00 12.20
C ARG A 2 -31.66 -39.67 11.85
N GLY A 3 -30.99 -38.56 12.21
CA GLY A 3 -31.42 -37.22 11.82
C GLY A 3 -31.43 -37.09 10.30
N ARG A 4 -32.59 -36.81 9.72
CA ARG A 4 -32.71 -36.46 8.30
C ARG A 4 -32.29 -35.02 8.15
N ILE A 5 -31.08 -34.77 7.67
CA ILE A 5 -30.63 -33.42 7.32
C ILE A 5 -31.47 -32.98 6.13
N ASN A 6 -32.17 -31.85 6.25
CA ASN A 6 -33.09 -31.37 5.24
C ASN A 6 -32.29 -30.65 4.14
N LEU A 7 -32.52 -30.97 2.87
CA LEU A 7 -31.75 -30.40 1.75
C LEU A 7 -31.78 -28.86 1.76
N LYS A 8 -32.89 -28.27 2.22
CA LYS A 8 -33.06 -26.81 2.39
C LYS A 8 -32.13 -26.21 3.45
N GLU A 9 -31.84 -26.93 4.53
CA GLU A 9 -30.93 -26.48 5.59
C GLU A 9 -29.48 -26.50 5.11
N ILE A 10 -29.11 -27.48 4.27
CA ILE A 10 -27.79 -27.55 3.62
C ILE A 10 -27.59 -26.38 2.67
N THR A 11 -28.61 -26.02 1.87
CA THR A 11 -28.52 -24.89 0.92
C THR A 11 -28.29 -23.56 1.64
N ILE A 12 -28.96 -23.33 2.78
CA ILE A 12 -28.80 -22.11 3.58
C ILE A 12 -27.38 -22.02 4.16
N LEU A 13 -26.84 -23.13 4.67
CA LEU A 13 -25.48 -23.19 5.20
C LEU A 13 -24.42 -22.92 4.14
N ILE A 14 -24.59 -23.44 2.92
CA ILE A 14 -23.66 -23.20 1.80
C ILE A 14 -23.73 -21.73 1.34
N CYS A 15 -24.92 -21.14 1.26
CA CYS A 15 -25.05 -19.72 0.91
C CYS A 15 -24.41 -18.82 1.98
N LEU A 16 -24.54 -19.15 3.26
CA LEU A 16 -23.90 -18.42 4.37
C LEU A 16 -22.37 -18.55 4.35
N SER A 17 -21.83 -19.73 4.03
CA SER A 17 -20.37 -19.90 3.92
C SER A 17 -19.80 -19.16 2.72
N ILE A 18 -20.50 -19.18 1.57
CA ILE A 18 -20.09 -18.44 0.38
C ILE A 18 -20.13 -16.92 0.65
N PHE A 19 -21.15 -16.44 1.36
CA PHE A 19 -21.25 -15.03 1.76
C PHE A 19 -20.10 -14.60 2.69
N PHE A 20 -19.66 -15.47 3.61
CA PHE A 20 -18.51 -15.19 4.48
C PHE A 20 -17.17 -15.13 3.74
N PHE A 21 -17.00 -15.90 2.67
CA PHE A 21 -15.80 -15.81 1.81
C PHE A 21 -15.74 -14.52 0.97
N PHE A 22 -16.86 -13.80 0.80
CA PHE A 22 -16.88 -12.52 0.08
C PHE A 22 -16.57 -11.30 0.99
N PHE A 23 -16.50 -11.46 2.31
CA PHE A 23 -16.10 -10.38 3.22
C PHE A 23 -14.61 -10.38 3.59
N THR A 24 -13.84 -11.40 3.20
CA THR A 24 -12.38 -11.42 3.40
C THR A 24 -11.62 -10.74 2.26
N GLY A 25 -12.31 -10.00 1.38
CA GLY A 25 -11.70 -9.10 0.41
C GLY A 25 -11.42 -7.72 0.99
N CYS A 26 -11.17 -7.61 2.30
CA CYS A 26 -10.38 -6.48 2.78
C CYS A 26 -9.00 -6.64 2.14
N ASP A 27 -8.50 -5.61 1.48
CA ASP A 27 -7.07 -5.43 1.28
C ASP A 27 -6.44 -5.41 2.68
N GLU A 28 -6.15 -6.59 3.25
CA GLU A 28 -5.44 -6.72 4.52
C GLU A 28 -4.01 -6.28 4.27
N VAL A 29 -3.82 -4.97 4.32
CA VAL A 29 -2.52 -4.37 4.26
C VAL A 29 -1.83 -4.72 5.57
N SER A 30 -0.88 -5.64 5.49
CA SER A 30 -0.17 -6.15 6.66
C SER A 30 0.43 -5.02 7.50
N PRO A 31 0.36 -5.08 8.84
CA PRO A 31 1.10 -4.19 9.72
C PRO A 31 2.60 -4.34 9.45
N VAL A 32 3.25 -3.23 9.09
CA VAL A 32 4.68 -3.15 8.81
C VAL A 32 5.19 -1.80 9.31
N SER A 33 6.49 -1.71 9.57
CA SER A 33 7.10 -0.44 9.95
C SER A 33 6.99 0.61 8.83
N VAL A 34 7.09 1.90 9.16
CA VAL A 34 7.13 2.98 8.17
C VAL A 34 8.23 2.76 7.14
N GLU A 35 9.42 2.35 7.59
CA GLU A 35 10.55 2.05 6.72
C GLU A 35 10.23 0.92 5.74
N GLU A 36 9.73 -0.21 6.24
CA GLU A 36 9.35 -1.36 5.42
C GLU A 36 8.24 -1.00 4.41
N ARG A 37 7.24 -0.19 4.81
CA ARG A 37 6.22 0.32 3.88
C ARG A 37 6.83 1.12 2.73
N ILE A 38 7.78 2.00 3.03
CA ILE A 38 8.47 2.80 2.01
C ILE A 38 9.28 1.90 1.09
N GLU A 39 9.99 0.90 1.61
CA GLU A 39 10.74 -0.07 0.80
C GLU A 39 9.81 -0.86 -0.14
N MET A 40 8.68 -1.37 0.37
CA MET A 40 7.68 -2.07 -0.44
C MET A 40 7.14 -1.16 -1.56
N PHE A 41 6.80 0.09 -1.23
CA PHE A 41 6.34 1.06 -2.22
C PHE A 41 7.38 1.32 -3.33
N LEU A 42 8.65 1.49 -2.97
CA LEU A 42 9.74 1.69 -3.94
C LEU A 42 10.01 0.45 -4.80
N ASN A 43 9.85 -0.74 -4.21
CA ASN A 43 9.95 -2.01 -4.94
C ASN A 43 8.82 -2.16 -5.96
N ASP A 44 7.58 -1.85 -5.59
CA ASP A 44 6.44 -1.95 -6.50
C ASP A 44 6.51 -0.94 -7.64
N LEU A 45 6.98 0.28 -7.35
CA LEU A 45 7.33 1.26 -8.39
C LEU A 45 8.38 0.67 -9.35
N SER A 46 9.44 0.07 -8.82
CA SER A 46 10.54 -0.51 -9.60
C SER A 46 10.12 -1.70 -10.47
N ASN A 47 9.16 -2.50 -9.99
CA ASN A 47 8.59 -3.63 -10.71
C ASN A 47 7.41 -3.24 -11.61
N GLN A 48 7.06 -1.96 -11.67
CA GLN A 48 5.95 -1.42 -12.47
C GLN A 48 4.57 -1.98 -12.08
N GLU A 49 4.40 -2.33 -10.80
CA GLU A 49 3.15 -2.88 -10.24
C GLU A 49 2.13 -1.77 -9.92
N TYR A 50 1.92 -0.85 -10.86
CA TYR A 50 1.19 0.39 -10.60
C TYR A 50 -0.29 0.22 -10.23
N SER A 51 -0.89 -0.93 -10.54
CA SER A 51 -2.30 -1.21 -10.26
C SER A 51 -2.60 -1.38 -8.78
N THR A 52 -1.63 -1.84 -7.98
CA THR A 52 -1.80 -2.14 -6.56
C THR A 52 -1.35 -0.97 -5.68
N ILE A 53 -0.40 -0.15 -6.15
CA ILE A 53 0.21 0.95 -5.36
C ILE A 53 -0.81 1.84 -4.64
N ARG A 54 -1.89 2.25 -5.33
CA ARG A 54 -2.89 3.12 -4.70
C ARG A 54 -3.56 2.43 -3.51
N GLY A 55 -3.96 1.17 -3.64
CA GLY A 55 -4.61 0.43 -2.56
C GLY A 55 -3.63 0.06 -1.46
N ASP A 56 -2.44 -0.38 -1.83
CA ASP A 56 -1.52 -1.03 -0.89
C ASP A 56 -0.67 -0.04 -0.09
N HIS A 57 -0.34 1.12 -0.67
CA HIS A 57 0.63 2.04 -0.07
C HIS A 57 0.08 3.42 0.26
N ILE A 58 -0.96 3.88 -0.43
CA ILE A 58 -1.42 5.27 -0.30
C ILE A 58 -2.61 5.34 0.67
N HIS A 59 -2.65 6.38 1.49
CA HIS A 59 -3.78 6.62 2.38
C HIS A 59 -4.99 7.13 1.60
N PRO A 60 -6.22 6.67 1.87
CA PRO A 60 -7.44 7.11 1.16
C PRO A 60 -7.77 8.61 1.27
N ASP A 61 -7.12 9.32 2.20
CA ASP A 61 -7.31 10.76 2.44
C ASP A 61 -6.19 11.60 1.80
N ALA A 62 -5.24 10.95 1.12
CA ALA A 62 -4.14 11.63 0.47
C ALA A 62 -4.69 12.65 -0.55
N PRO A 63 -4.14 13.86 -0.64
CA PRO A 63 -4.63 14.87 -1.58
C PRO A 63 -4.56 14.42 -3.04
N SER A 64 -3.67 13.48 -3.35
CA SER A 64 -3.48 12.90 -4.68
C SER A 64 -4.39 11.71 -4.96
N TRP A 65 -5.13 11.16 -3.99
CA TRP A 65 -5.83 9.87 -4.08
C TRP A 65 -6.60 9.66 -5.39
N ASP A 66 -7.46 10.61 -5.76
CA ASP A 66 -8.30 10.53 -6.95
C ASP A 66 -7.53 10.65 -8.28
N THR A 67 -6.31 11.20 -8.23
CA THR A 67 -5.44 11.39 -9.39
C THR A 67 -4.44 10.25 -9.59
N LEU A 68 -4.22 9.42 -8.58
CA LEU A 68 -3.32 8.28 -8.64
C LEU A 68 -3.96 7.15 -9.45
N ASN A 69 -3.38 6.89 -10.61
CA ASN A 69 -3.72 5.77 -11.48
C ASN A 69 -2.44 5.17 -12.07
N SER A 70 -2.56 4.09 -12.84
CA SER A 70 -1.40 3.41 -13.43
C SER A 70 -0.57 4.27 -14.39
N ALA A 71 -1.15 5.35 -14.94
CA ALA A 71 -0.44 6.31 -15.78
C ALA A 71 0.18 7.47 -14.98
N TYR A 72 -0.21 7.67 -13.71
CA TYR A 72 0.34 8.73 -12.87
C TYR A 72 1.83 8.53 -12.63
N TRP A 73 2.22 7.35 -12.11
CA TRP A 73 3.59 7.03 -11.70
C TRP A 73 4.64 7.08 -12.82
N PRO A 74 4.39 6.56 -14.03
CA PRO A 74 5.36 6.68 -15.12
C PRO A 74 5.42 8.10 -15.73
N ALA A 75 4.37 8.91 -15.55
CA ALA A 75 4.28 10.25 -16.14
C ALA A 75 4.64 11.38 -15.16
N ASN A 76 4.57 11.13 -13.85
CA ASN A 76 4.70 12.13 -12.80
C ASN A 76 5.49 11.59 -11.62
N GLY A 77 6.06 12.53 -10.87
CA GLY A 77 6.84 12.23 -9.69
C GLY A 77 8.32 11.99 -10.00
N PRO A 78 9.11 11.80 -8.94
CA PRO A 78 10.54 11.59 -9.03
C PRO A 78 10.96 10.18 -9.47
N TRP A 79 10.01 9.30 -9.74
CA TRP A 79 10.19 7.85 -9.87
C TRP A 79 10.45 7.38 -11.30
N LYS A 80 10.88 8.29 -12.18
CA LYS A 80 11.06 7.99 -13.61
C LYS A 80 12.24 7.06 -13.87
N ASP A 81 13.13 6.93 -12.88
CA ASP A 81 14.43 6.29 -13.01
C ASP A 81 14.60 5.17 -11.97
N PHE A 82 14.93 3.98 -12.46
CA PHE A 82 15.03 2.75 -11.67
C PHE A 82 16.43 2.14 -11.76
N PRO A 83 16.87 1.35 -10.76
CA PRO A 83 16.17 0.96 -9.53
C PRO A 83 16.14 2.09 -8.47
N LEU A 84 15.19 2.02 -7.52
CA LEU A 84 15.14 2.90 -6.34
C LEU A 84 15.63 2.12 -5.12
N SER A 85 16.58 2.66 -4.36
CA SER A 85 17.04 2.07 -3.10
C SER A 85 17.04 3.09 -1.97
N LEU A 86 16.53 2.67 -0.81
CA LEU A 86 16.58 3.41 0.44
C LEU A 86 17.99 3.35 1.03
N ASN A 87 18.63 4.49 1.26
CA ASN A 87 19.98 4.55 1.83
C ASN A 87 20.02 4.84 3.34
N SER A 88 19.06 5.61 3.84
CA SER A 88 18.96 5.99 5.25
C SER A 88 17.56 6.50 5.53
N THR A 89 17.04 6.11 6.68
CA THR A 89 15.83 6.65 7.26
C THR A 89 16.16 7.37 8.56
N ASN A 90 15.63 8.58 8.73
CA ASN A 90 15.46 9.14 10.06
C ASN A 90 13.97 9.01 10.36
N VAL A 91 13.59 7.86 10.95
CA VAL A 91 12.22 7.59 11.40
C VAL A 91 12.16 7.89 12.90
N PRO A 92 11.92 9.13 13.32
CA PRO A 92 11.24 9.28 14.60
C PRO A 92 9.82 8.68 14.40
N ASP A 93 9.24 8.08 15.43
CA ASP A 93 7.85 7.54 15.48
C ASP A 93 6.80 8.62 15.13
N THR A 94 6.85 9.14 13.91
CA THR A 94 6.27 10.40 13.49
C THR A 94 5.77 10.27 12.07
N SER A 95 4.78 11.10 11.76
CA SER A 95 4.10 11.14 10.48
C SER A 95 4.97 11.68 9.33
N SER A 96 6.27 11.90 9.50
CA SER A 96 7.12 12.47 8.45
C SER A 96 8.53 11.90 8.50
N VAL A 97 8.98 11.31 7.40
CA VAL A 97 10.29 10.67 7.27
C VAL A 97 10.99 11.22 6.04
N THR A 98 12.20 11.73 6.22
CA THR A 98 13.10 12.05 5.10
C THR A 98 13.90 10.80 4.75
N VAL A 99 13.86 10.42 3.49
CA VAL A 99 14.59 9.28 2.94
C VAL A 99 15.48 9.71 1.80
N ASN A 100 16.68 9.13 1.77
CA ASN A 100 17.59 9.30 0.67
C ASN A 100 17.40 8.16 -0.33
N ILE A 101 17.00 8.50 -1.57
CA ILE A 101 16.71 7.52 -2.62
C ILE A 101 17.71 7.69 -3.76
N THR A 102 18.32 6.59 -4.14
CA THR A 102 19.23 6.54 -5.30
C THR A 102 18.52 5.97 -6.51
N SER A 103 18.73 6.60 -7.68
CA SER A 103 18.25 6.18 -8.99
C SER A 103 19.41 6.16 -10.01
N SER A 104 19.12 5.83 -11.27
CA SER A 104 20.12 5.90 -12.35
C SER A 104 20.63 7.31 -12.67
N LEU A 105 19.91 8.36 -12.25
CA LEU A 105 20.30 9.76 -12.46
C LEU A 105 21.06 10.38 -11.29
N GLY A 106 21.16 9.68 -10.16
CA GLY A 106 21.80 10.17 -8.95
C GLY A 106 20.94 9.94 -7.71
N THR A 107 21.35 10.59 -6.64
CA THR A 107 20.75 10.46 -5.31
C THR A 107 20.02 11.76 -4.94
N SER A 108 18.79 11.63 -4.48
CA SER A 108 17.93 12.75 -4.08
C SER A 108 17.21 12.45 -2.78
N ASP A 109 16.89 13.50 -2.03
CA ASP A 109 16.13 13.39 -0.79
C ASP A 109 14.63 13.54 -1.05
N TYR A 110 13.85 12.73 -0.34
CA TYR A 110 12.40 12.72 -0.40
C TYR A 110 11.80 12.74 0.98
N ASP A 111 10.82 13.60 1.19
CA ASP A 111 10.00 13.61 2.40
C ASP A 111 8.73 12.81 2.16
N PHE A 112 8.57 11.74 2.93
CA PHE A 112 7.37 10.93 3.02
C PHE A 112 6.57 11.37 4.24
N VAL A 113 5.36 11.84 4.01
CA VAL A 113 4.39 12.03 5.10
C VAL A 113 3.57 10.76 5.20
N MET A 114 3.58 10.15 6.38
CA MET A 114 2.91 8.89 6.69
C MET A 114 1.71 9.13 7.61
N ARG A 115 0.67 8.32 7.45
CA ARG A 115 -0.48 8.28 8.35
C ARG A 115 -0.79 6.84 8.72
N GLU A 116 -1.10 6.65 9.99
CA GLU A 116 -1.61 5.40 10.52
C GLU A 116 -3.11 5.29 10.17
N GLU A 117 -3.50 4.21 9.52
CA GLU A 117 -4.90 3.90 9.17
C GLU A 117 -5.56 3.05 10.26
N GLU A 118 -4.83 2.05 10.74
CA GLU A 118 -5.18 1.15 11.85
C GLU A 118 -3.89 0.86 12.65
N GLU A 119 -4.02 0.21 13.83
CA GLU A 119 -2.88 -0.09 14.70
C GLU A 119 -1.73 -0.76 13.92
N ASP A 120 -0.59 -0.07 13.85
CA ASP A 120 0.62 -0.48 13.11
C ASP A 120 0.46 -0.61 11.57
N VAL A 121 -0.63 -0.08 11.00
CA VAL A 121 -0.86 -0.01 9.55
C VAL A 121 -0.56 1.40 9.04
N TRP A 122 0.66 1.59 8.53
CA TRP A 122 1.11 2.87 7.99
C TRP A 122 0.91 2.97 6.49
N LYS A 123 0.40 4.13 6.04
CA LYS A 123 0.18 4.48 4.63
C LYS A 123 0.82 5.82 4.29
N ILE A 124 1.22 5.99 3.04
CA ILE A 124 1.79 7.22 2.50
C ILE A 124 0.66 8.23 2.25
N TYR A 125 0.74 9.39 2.89
CA TYR A 125 -0.18 10.51 2.71
C TYR A 125 0.28 11.48 1.63
N SER A 126 1.59 11.76 1.56
CA SER A 126 2.19 12.58 0.50
C SER A 126 3.69 12.32 0.37
N VAL A 127 4.24 12.58 -0.81
CA VAL A 127 5.69 12.54 -1.05
C VAL A 127 6.16 13.82 -1.72
N THR A 128 7.24 14.41 -1.22
CA THR A 128 7.87 15.62 -1.77
C THR A 128 9.32 15.35 -2.08
N GLY A 129 9.78 15.70 -3.29
CA GLY A 129 11.18 15.52 -3.71
C GLY A 129 11.97 16.82 -3.73
N TYR A 130 13.25 16.72 -3.39
CA TYR A 130 14.23 17.81 -3.47
C TYR A 130 15.29 17.47 -4.53
N PHE A 131 15.42 18.34 -5.54
CA PHE A 131 16.35 18.19 -6.67
C PHE A 131 17.51 19.19 -6.58
#